data_AF-A0A1G1VZN0-F1
#
_entry.id   AF-A0A1G1VZN0-F1
#
_cell.length_a   1.000
_cell.length_b   1.000
_cell.length_c   1.000
_cell.angle_alpha   90.00
_cell.angle_beta   90.00
_cell.angle_gamma   90.00
#
_symmetry.space_group_name_H-M   'P 1'
#
loop_
_entity.id
_entity.type
_entity.pdbx_description
1 polymer ?
#
loop_
_entity_poly.entity_id
_entity_poly.type
_entity_poly.pdbx_seq_one_letter_code
_entity_poly.pdbx_strand_id
1 'polypeptide(L)'
;MDQTRYESKDRQICPFLLIQPNIKFLGTRVENSIIYFQFSPLEKCLQLVNSFLSRQAPLVQPKDLLDAVDTFRHKVYEVTSRG
;
A
#
# COMPACT_ATOMS: atom_id res chain seq x y z
N MET A 1 14.98 -11.09 -11.81
CA MET A 1 14.11 -9.95 -11.46
C MET A 1 12.85 -10.53 -10.83
N ASP A 2 12.68 -10.37 -9.52
CA ASP A 2 11.55 -10.91 -8.75
C ASP A 2 10.27 -10.11 -9.06
N GLN A 3 9.65 -10.36 -10.22
CA GLN A 3 8.43 -9.69 -10.69
C GLN A 3 7.15 -10.22 -10.02
N THR A 4 7.23 -10.64 -8.75
CA THR A 4 6.10 -11.23 -8.03
C THR A 4 5.39 -10.24 -7.10
N ARG A 5 5.98 -9.05 -6.88
CA ARG A 5 5.49 -8.06 -5.92
C ARG A 5 5.35 -6.66 -6.53
N TYR A 6 4.35 -5.93 -6.05
CA TYR A 6 4.15 -4.51 -6.33
C TYR A 6 4.86 -3.66 -5.27
N GLU A 7 5.52 -2.59 -5.69
CA GLU A 7 6.20 -1.65 -4.79
C GLU A 7 5.68 -0.23 -5.02
N SER A 8 5.34 0.47 -3.95
CA SER A 8 4.92 1.87 -4.04
C SER A 8 5.32 2.66 -2.81
N LYS A 9 5.55 3.96 -3.01
CA LYS A 9 5.78 4.96 -1.95
C LYS A 9 4.61 5.94 -1.83
N ASP A 10 3.57 5.76 -2.65
CA ASP A 10 2.47 6.70 -2.77
C ASP A 10 1.56 6.63 -1.54
N ARG A 11 1.34 7.79 -0.92
CA ARG A 11 0.63 7.92 0.36
C ARG A 11 -0.89 7.74 0.25
N GLN A 12 -1.45 7.68 -0.96
CA GLN A 12 -2.86 7.38 -1.19
C GLN A 12 -3.04 5.92 -1.60
N ILE A 13 -2.15 5.42 -2.46
CA ILE A 13 -2.20 4.03 -2.94
C ILE A 13 -1.85 3.02 -1.83
N CYS A 14 -0.82 3.30 -1.02
CA CYS A 14 -0.38 2.35 0.00
C CYS A 14 -1.46 2.06 1.06
N PRO A 15 -2.11 3.07 1.67
CA PRO A 15 -3.27 2.83 2.54
C PRO A 15 -4.39 2.08 1.82
N PHE A 16 -4.73 2.48 0.60
CA PHE A 16 -5.79 1.83 -0.17
C PHE A 16 -5.52 0.34 -0.36
N LEU A 17 -4.30 -0.06 -0.70
CA LEU A 17 -3.89 -1.46 -0.85
C LEU A 17 -3.83 -2.22 0.48
N LEU A 18 -3.47 -1.56 1.58
CA LEU A 18 -3.37 -2.17 2.91
C LEU A 18 -4.70 -2.74 3.43
N ILE A 19 -5.82 -2.16 3.02
CA ILE A 19 -7.17 -2.58 3.45
C ILE A 19 -7.84 -3.54 2.47
N GLN A 20 -7.21 -3.87 1.34
CA GLN A 20 -7.84 -4.76 0.37
C GLN A 20 -7.75 -6.22 0.84
N PRO A 21 -8.86 -6.96 0.90
CA PRO A 21 -8.87 -8.32 1.46
C PRO A 21 -8.03 -9.32 0.66
N ASN A 22 -7.77 -9.03 -0.62
CA ASN A 22 -7.01 -9.89 -1.53
C ASN A 22 -5.56 -9.43 -1.73
N ILE A 23 -5.09 -8.47 -0.93
CA ILE A 23 -3.73 -7.95 -0.98
C ILE A 23 -3.01 -8.27 0.31
N LYS A 24 -1.82 -8.87 0.18
CA LYS A 24 -0.92 -9.16 1.27
C LYS A 24 0.21 -8.13 1.29
N PHE A 25 0.37 -7.45 2.43
CA PHE A 25 1.55 -6.65 2.70
C PHE A 25 2.75 -7.56 3.01
N LEU A 26 3.85 -7.38 2.27
CA LEU A 26 5.07 -8.18 2.40
C LEU A 26 6.12 -7.53 3.30
N GLY A 27 6.14 -6.19 3.38
CA GLY A 27 7.13 -5.45 4.14
C GLY A 27 7.44 -4.08 3.53
N THR A 28 8.45 -3.43 4.09
CA THR A 28 8.96 -2.15 3.59
C THR A 28 10.43 -2.28 3.19
N ARG A 29 10.82 -1.61 2.09
CA ARG A 29 12.20 -1.43 1.66
C ARG A 29 12.55 0.05 1.75
N VAL A 30 13.71 0.37 2.31
CA VAL A 30 14.23 1.74 2.32
C VAL A 30 15.31 1.85 1.25
N GLU A 31 15.18 2.83 0.37
CA GLU A 31 16.17 3.15 -0.65
C GLU A 31 16.28 4.67 -0.76
N ASN A 32 17.50 5.23 -0.61
CA ASN A 32 17.76 6.67 -0.67
C ASN A 32 16.85 7.50 0.25
N SER A 33 16.65 7.04 1.49
CA SER A 33 15.74 7.65 2.48
C SER A 33 14.26 7.68 2.08
N ILE A 34 13.87 6.91 1.06
CA ILE A 34 12.48 6.72 0.64
C ILE A 34 12.01 5.34 1.07
N ILE A 35 10.85 5.29 1.72
CA ILE A 35 10.19 4.05 2.15
C ILE A 35 9.27 3.56 1.03
N TYR A 36 9.51 2.35 0.56
CA TYR A 36 8.69 1.62 -0.41
C TYR A 36 7.94 0.49 0.31
N PHE A 37 6.63 0.45 0.15
CA PHE A 37 5.77 -0.60 0.65
C PHE A 37 5.63 -1.69 -0.41
N GLN A 38 5.75 -2.94 0.01
CA GLN A 38 5.74 -4.12 -0.87
C GLN A 38 4.46 -4.91 -0.67
N PHE A 39 3.79 -5.27 -1.77
CA PHE A 39 2.49 -5.94 -1.77
C PHE A 39 2.45 -7.11 -2.75
N SER A 40 1.59 -8.09 -2.49
CA SER A 40 1.37 -9.26 -3.35
C SER A 40 -0.10 -9.68 -3.33
N PRO A 41 -0.65 -10.27 -4.41
CA PRO A 41 0.01 -10.54 -5.69
C PRO A 41 0.07 -9.29 -6.60
N LEU A 42 1.16 -9.19 -7.39
CA LEU A 42 1.42 -8.05 -8.28
C LEU A 42 0.23 -7.71 -9.19
N GLU A 43 -0.34 -8.72 -9.86
CA GLU A 43 -1.43 -8.51 -10.82
C GLU A 43 -2.66 -7.86 -10.18
N LYS A 44 -3.04 -8.30 -8.97
CA LYS A 44 -4.16 -7.71 -8.23
C LYS A 44 -3.86 -6.31 -7.75
N CYS A 45 -2.64 -6.05 -7.27
CA CYS A 45 -2.23 -4.71 -6.89
C CYS A 45 -2.36 -3.75 -8.06
N LEU A 46 -1.87 -4.14 -9.25
CA LEU A 46 -1.96 -3.31 -10.46
C LEU A 46 -3.40 -3.08 -10.91
N GLN A 47 -4.26 -4.11 -10.87
CA GLN A 47 -5.69 -3.96 -11.17
C GLN A 47 -6.34 -2.93 -10.25
N LEU A 48 -6.13 -3.05 -8.94
CA LEU A 48 -6.69 -2.16 -7.92
C LEU A 48 -6.16 -0.73 -8.05
N VAL A 49 -4.87 -0.55 -8.32
CA VAL A 49 -4.27 0.77 -8.57
C VAL A 49 -4.86 1.42 -9.81
N ASN A 50 -5.00 0.67 -10.90
CA ASN A 50 -5.64 1.19 -12.12
C ASN A 50 -7.11 1.58 -11.85
N SER A 51 -7.88 0.75 -11.15
CA SER A 51 -9.25 1.10 -10.75
C SER A 51 -9.30 2.36 -9.89
N PHE A 52 -8.36 2.52 -8.97
CA PHE A 52 -8.23 3.71 -8.12
C PHE A 52 -7.96 4.98 -8.94
N LEU A 53 -6.98 4.93 -9.84
CA LEU A 53 -6.61 6.06 -10.71
C LEU A 53 -7.72 6.41 -11.70
N SER A 54 -8.44 5.42 -12.22
CA SER A 54 -9.58 5.62 -13.13
C SER A 54 -10.87 6.05 -12.42
N ARG A 55 -10.84 6.29 -11.09
CA ARG A 55 -12.03 6.63 -10.27
C ARG A 55 -13.16 5.59 -10.36
N GLN A 56 -12.80 4.35 -10.67
CA GLN A 56 -13.71 3.19 -10.69
C GLN A 56 -13.41 2.24 -9.52
N ALA A 57 -12.74 2.74 -8.48
CA ALA A 57 -12.46 1.94 -7.29
C ALA A 57 -13.80 1.49 -6.66
N PRO A 58 -13.87 0.27 -6.13
CA PRO A 58 -15.03 -0.15 -5.35
C PRO A 58 -15.30 0.84 -4.23
N LEU A 59 -16.57 1.09 -3.93
CA LEU A 59 -16.99 1.98 -2.84
C LEU A 59 -16.42 1.46 -1.52
N VAL A 60 -15.41 2.14 -0.99
CA VAL A 60 -14.84 1.86 0.34
C VAL A 60 -15.57 2.73 1.35
N GLN A 61 -15.89 2.19 2.54
CA GLN A 61 -16.47 3.04 3.57
C GLN A 61 -15.44 4.07 4.05
N PRO A 62 -15.84 5.32 4.34
CA PRO A 62 -14.92 6.34 4.84
C PRO A 62 -14.14 5.91 6.09
N LYS A 63 -14.75 5.08 6.95
CA LYS A 63 -14.11 4.53 8.14
C LYS A 63 -12.89 3.66 7.80
N ASP A 64 -13.06 2.73 6.85
CA ASP A 64 -11.97 1.83 6.43
C ASP A 64 -10.80 2.62 5.82
N LEU A 65 -11.07 3.73 5.13
CA LEU A 65 -10.02 4.62 4.62
C LEU A 65 -9.26 5.33 5.74
N LEU A 66 -9.94 5.77 6.81
CA LEU A 66 -9.28 6.41 7.95
C LEU A 66 -8.41 5.40 8.72
N ASP A 67 -8.94 4.20 8.97
CA ASP A 67 -8.20 3.09 9.59
C ASP A 67 -6.97 2.69 8.75
N ALA A 68 -7.10 2.72 7.41
CA ALA A 68 -5.99 2.48 6.49
C ALA A 68 -4.86 3.50 6.63
N VAL A 69 -5.23 4.78 6.69
CA VAL A 69 -4.28 5.89 6.80
C VAL A 69 -3.57 5.85 8.15
N ASP A 70 -4.29 5.53 9.23
CA ASP A 70 -3.70 5.38 10.55
C ASP A 70 -2.71 4.22 10.60
N THR A 71 -3.11 3.06 10.08
CA THR A 71 -2.25 1.87 9.94
C THR A 71 -0.98 2.18 9.14
N PHE A 72 -1.12 2.92 8.04
CA PHE A 72 0.01 3.36 7.22
C PHE A 72 0.96 4.26 8.01
N ARG A 73 0.43 5.26 8.74
CA ARG A 73 1.22 6.16 9.58
C ARG A 73 1.98 5.41 10.67
N HIS A 74 1.31 4.48 11.35
CA HIS A 74 1.95 3.66 12.38
C HIS A 74 3.11 2.86 11.81
N LYS A 75 2.91 2.20 10.66
CA LYS A 75 3.97 1.43 9.98
C LYS A 75 5.13 2.30 9.54
N VAL A 76 4.87 3.50 9.00
CA VAL A 76 5.95 4.45 8.65
C VAL A 76 6.74 4.85 9.90
N TYR A 77 6.04 5.18 11.00
CA TYR A 77 6.68 5.57 12.25
C TYR A 77 7.59 4.47 12.80
N GLU A 78 7.09 3.22 12.88
CA GLU A 78 7.87 2.07 13.34
C GLU A 78 9.14 1.83 12.52
N VAL A 79 9.08 2.03 11.20
CA VAL A 79 10.24 1.88 10.32
C VAL A 79 11.25 3.01 10.55
N THR A 80 10.79 4.25 10.72
CA THR A 80 11.67 5.40 10.95
C THR A 80 12.28 5.45 12.35
N SER A 81 11.60 4.94 13.37
CA SER A 81 12.11 4.91 14.75
C SER A 81 13.14 3.79 15.00
N ARG A 82 13.27 2.84 14.07
CA ARG A 82 14.26 1.75 14.11
C ARG A 82 15.48 2.01 13.21
N GLY A 83 15.50 3.12 12.49
CA GLY A 83 16.57 3.52 11.56
C GLY A 83 17.49 4.58 12.15
#